data_AF-A0A3B8WKJ7-F1
#
_entry.id   AF-A0A3B8WKJ7-F1
#
_cell.length_a   1.000
_cell.length_b   1.000
_cell.length_c   1.000
_cell.angle_alpha   90.00
_cell.angle_beta   90.00
_cell.angle_gamma   90.00
#
_symmetry.space_group_name_H-M   'P 1'
#
loop_
_entity.id
_entity.type
_entity.pdbx_description
1 polymer ?
#
loop_
_entity_poly.entity_id
_entity_poly.type
_entity_poly.pdbx_seq_one_letter_code
_entity_poly.pdbx_strand_id
1 'polypeptide(L)'
;LTLFLFQNQGRLLTREMLLERVWGLTRDINTRTVDTHMSRLRRRLGLNPENGFRIKTIYQRGYRLEAIKPGDANEIRNDDTTNA
;
A
#
# COMPACT_ATOMS: atom_id res chain seq x y z
N LEU A 1 -8.15 9.01 1.30
CA LEU A 1 -7.11 7.98 1.15
C LEU A 1 -7.47 6.67 1.85
N THR A 2 -7.65 6.67 3.18
CA THR A 2 -7.96 5.46 3.96
C THR A 2 -9.10 4.65 3.40
N LEU A 3 -10.28 5.26 3.28
CA LEU A 3 -11.47 4.57 2.80
C LEU A 3 -11.24 3.93 1.42
N PHE A 4 -10.56 4.64 0.52
CA PHE A 4 -10.27 4.17 -0.82
C PHE A 4 -9.32 2.98 -0.84
N LEU A 5 -8.32 2.95 0.07
CA LEU A 5 -7.43 1.78 0.25
C LEU A 5 -8.19 0.55 0.72
N PHE A 6 -9.08 0.71 1.70
CA PHE A 6 -9.88 -0.40 2.24
C PHE A 6 -10.92 -0.90 1.24
N GLN A 7 -11.55 0.01 0.50
CA GLN A 7 -12.47 -0.35 -0.59
C GLN A 7 -11.77 -1.13 -1.73
N ASN A 8 -10.48 -0.90 -1.93
CA ASN A 8 -9.67 -1.54 -2.95
C ASN A 8 -8.63 -2.50 -2.35
N GLN A 9 -8.96 -3.11 -1.22
CA GLN A 9 -8.11 -4.13 -0.61
C GLN A 9 -7.80 -5.25 -1.63
N GLY A 10 -6.53 -5.66 -1.68
CA GLY A 10 -6.01 -6.65 -2.62
C GLY A 10 -5.68 -6.10 -4.02
N ARG A 11 -6.08 -4.86 -4.35
CA ARG A 11 -5.81 -4.26 -5.66
C ARG A 11 -4.58 -3.36 -5.65
N LEU A 12 -3.88 -3.32 -6.79
CA LEU A 12 -2.81 -2.36 -7.02
C LEU A 12 -3.42 -0.98 -7.25
N LEU A 13 -3.11 -0.04 -6.37
CA LEU A 13 -3.46 1.37 -6.52
C LEU A 13 -2.22 2.16 -6.93
N THR A 14 -2.23 2.73 -8.13
CA THR A 14 -1.11 3.54 -8.60
C THR A 14 -1.07 4.89 -7.88
N ARG A 15 0.11 5.51 -7.83
CA ARG A 15 0.26 6.84 -7.22
C ARG A 15 -0.65 7.87 -7.90
N GLU A 16 -0.76 7.78 -9.23
CA GLU A 16 -1.65 8.63 -10.03
C GLU A 16 -3.12 8.42 -9.69
N MET A 17 -3.59 7.17 -9.59
CA MET A 17 -4.98 6.87 -9.20
C MET A 17 -5.30 7.37 -7.79
N LEU A 18 -4.34 7.26 -6.86
CA LEU A 18 -4.50 7.78 -5.51
C LEU A 18 -4.58 9.30 -5.50
N LEU A 19 -3.73 9.98 -6.27
CA LEU A 19 -3.76 11.44 -6.44
C LEU A 19 -5.10 11.90 -7.04
N GLU A 20 -5.50 11.31 -8.15
CA GLU A 20 -6.72 11.66 -8.86
C GLU A 20 -7.96 11.39 -8.01
N ARG A 21 -8.07 10.22 -7.38
CA ARG A 21 -9.30 9.83 -6.68
C ARG A 21 -9.47 10.47 -5.30
N VAL A 22 -8.37 10.74 -4.60
CA VAL A 22 -8.42 11.29 -3.23
C VAL A 22 -8.29 12.80 -3.24
N TRP A 23 -7.47 13.36 -4.12
CA TRP A 23 -7.23 14.81 -4.18
C TRP A 23 -7.89 15.47 -5.39
N GLY A 24 -8.38 14.74 -6.40
CA GLY A 24 -8.99 15.33 -7.59
C GLY A 24 -7.98 16.02 -8.51
N LEU A 25 -6.68 15.73 -8.34
CA LEU A 25 -5.60 16.43 -9.00
C LEU A 25 -5.07 15.61 -10.17
N THR A 26 -5.00 16.23 -11.35
CA THR A 26 -4.35 15.67 -12.54
C THR A 26 -2.83 15.79 -12.43
N ARG A 27 -2.14 14.64 -12.50
CA ARG A 27 -0.72 14.29 -12.78
C ARG A 27 0.46 15.25 -12.43
N ASP A 28 0.28 16.56 -12.36
CA ASP A 28 1.32 17.56 -12.06
C ASP A 28 1.65 17.73 -10.57
N ILE A 29 0.93 17.03 -9.69
CA ILE A 29 1.15 17.14 -8.24
C ILE A 29 2.14 16.08 -7.76
N ASN A 30 3.11 16.52 -6.95
CA ASN A 30 4.16 15.69 -6.39
C ASN A 30 3.59 14.51 -5.57
N THR A 31 3.98 13.28 -5.95
CA THR A 31 3.57 12.03 -5.29
C THR A 31 3.98 11.93 -3.82
N ARG A 32 4.88 12.81 -3.37
CA ARG A 32 5.32 12.96 -1.97
C ARG A 32 4.19 13.20 -0.97
N THR A 33 3.10 13.82 -1.41
CA THR A 33 1.89 13.99 -0.58
C THR A 33 1.26 12.62 -0.28
N VAL A 34 1.16 11.75 -1.29
CA VAL A 34 0.62 10.38 -1.11
C VAL A 34 1.49 9.59 -0.14
N ASP A 35 2.82 9.65 -0.30
CA ASP A 35 3.78 8.97 0.60
C ASP A 35 3.61 9.41 2.06
N THR A 36 3.49 10.72 2.30
CA THR A 36 3.31 11.26 3.65
C THR A 36 2.00 10.78 4.28
N HIS A 37 0.91 10.82 3.51
CA HIS A 37 -0.38 10.33 3.99
C HIS A 37 -0.37 8.81 4.21
N MET A 38 0.30 8.04 3.34
CA MET A 38 0.50 6.59 3.52
C MET A 38 1.27 6.27 4.79
N SER A 39 2.37 6.98 5.06
CA SER A 39 3.17 6.79 6.27
C SER A 39 2.35 7.08 7.54
N ARG A 40 1.62 8.21 7.55
CA ARG A 40 0.71 8.56 8.65
C ARG A 40 -0.38 7.51 8.83
N LEU A 41 -0.95 7.02 7.74
CA LEU A 41 -2.02 6.02 7.75
C LEU A 41 -1.55 4.68 8.34
N ARG A 42 -0.36 4.21 7.95
CA ARG A 42 0.24 2.99 8.51
C ARG A 42 0.37 3.07 10.02
N ARG A 43 0.83 4.20 10.53
CA ARG A 43 0.99 4.45 11.97
C ARG A 43 -0.36 4.60 12.68
N ARG A 44 -1.32 5.33 12.09
CA ARG A 44 -2.63 5.58 12.71
C ARG A 44 -3.53 4.35 12.76
N LEU A 45 -3.45 3.48 11.77
CA LEU A 45 -4.28 2.27 11.68
C LEU A 45 -3.56 1.03 12.23
N GLY A 46 -2.29 1.15 12.61
CA GLY A 46 -1.48 0.02 13.05
C GLY A 46 -1.47 -1.09 11.99
N LEU A 47 -1.17 -0.74 10.72
CA LEU A 47 -1.11 -1.70 9.61
C LEU A 47 0.17 -2.53 9.72
N ASN A 48 0.18 -3.35 10.76
CA ASN A 48 1.21 -4.31 11.08
C ASN A 48 0.69 -5.70 10.68
N PRO A 49 1.60 -6.62 10.31
CA PRO A 49 1.23 -8.02 10.05
C PRO A 49 0.49 -8.66 11.25
N GLU A 50 0.73 -8.17 12.47
CA GLU A 50 0.02 -8.59 13.69
C GLU A 50 -1.46 -8.20 13.70
N ASN A 51 -1.83 -7.09 13.08
CA ASN A 51 -3.23 -6.64 12.95
C ASN A 51 -3.92 -7.23 11.70
N GLY A 52 -3.24 -8.13 11.00
CA GLY A 52 -3.77 -8.80 9.82
C GLY A 52 -3.89 -7.93 8.57
N PHE A 53 -3.26 -6.75 8.53
CA PHE A 53 -3.25 -5.89 7.34
C PHE A 53 -1.86 -5.27 7.12
N ARG A 54 -1.39 -5.30 5.87
CA ARG A 54 -0.10 -4.73 5.45
C ARG A 54 -0.26 -3.90 4.18
N ILE A 55 0.36 -2.72 4.14
CA ILE A 55 0.50 -1.97 2.89
C ILE A 55 1.81 -2.37 2.20
N LYS A 56 1.71 -3.01 1.05
CA LYS A 56 2.87 -3.31 0.19
C LYS A 56 3.12 -2.12 -0.73
N THR A 57 4.31 -1.55 -0.65
CA THR A 57 4.76 -0.52 -1.58
C THR A 57 5.41 -1.21 -2.77
N ILE A 58 4.87 -1.01 -3.97
CA ILE A 58 5.43 -1.54 -5.21
C ILE A 58 6.19 -0.40 -5.89
N TYR A 59 7.51 -0.57 -5.99
CA TYR A 59 8.42 0.42 -6.56
C TYR A 59 7.94 0.82 -7.97
N GLN A 60 7.95 2.11 -8.27
CA GLN A 60 7.46 2.75 -9.51
C GLN A 60 5.97 2.56 -9.87
N ARG A 61 5.23 1.59 -9.31
CA ARG A 61 3.79 1.42 -9.61
C ARG A 61 2.87 2.09 -8.60
N GLY A 62 3.01 1.80 -7.30
CA GLY A 62 2.11 2.34 -6.28
C GLY A 62 2.03 1.51 -4.99
N TYR A 63 0.83 1.33 -4.46
CA TYR A 63 0.60 0.66 -3.18
C TYR A 63 -0.52 -0.38 -3.31
N ARG A 64 -0.40 -1.45 -2.55
CA ARG A 64 -1.43 -2.48 -2.41
C ARG A 64 -1.70 -2.72 -0.94
N LEU A 65 -2.97 -2.68 -0.55
CA LEU A 65 -3.38 -3.10 0.80
C LEU A 65 -3.62 -4.61 0.77
N GLU A 66 -2.88 -5.38 1.56
CA GLU A 66 -3.02 -6.83 1.68
C GLU A 66 -3.56 -7.15 3.07
N ALA A 67 -4.53 -8.07 3.14
CA ALA A 67 -4.87 -8.70 4.41
C ALA A 67 -3.94 -9.91 4.60
N ILE A 68 -3.19 -9.90 5.69
CA ILE A 68 -2.34 -11.00 6.13
C ILE A 68 -3.19 -11.83 7.09
N LYS A 69 -3.41 -13.12 6.85
CA LYS A 69 -3.92 -13.96 7.94
C LYS A 69 -2.77 -14.24 8.91
N PRO A 70 -3.04 -14.36 10.23
CA PRO A 70 -2.00 -14.66 11.21
C PRO A 70 -1.25 -15.99 11.00
N GLY A 71 -1.60 -16.80 9.98
CA GLY A 71 -0.85 -17.98 9.55
C GLY A 71 0.08 -17.78 8.34
N ASP A 72 -0.08 -16.70 7.55
CA ASP A 72 0.69 -16.47 6.31
C ASP A 72 2.03 -15.76 6.55
N ALA A 73 2.28 -15.28 7.77
CA ALA A 73 3.50 -14.54 8.13
C ALA A 73 4.78 -15.40 8.06
N ASN A 74 4.65 -16.72 7.93
CA ASN A 74 5.78 -17.65 7.91
C ASN A 74 6.22 -18.08 6.49
N GLU A 75 5.54 -17.65 5.43
CA GLU A 75 5.83 -18.12 4.06
C GLU A 75 6.70 -17.15 3.23
N ILE A 76 6.82 -15.88 3.64
CA ILE A 76 7.62 -14.87 2.91
C ILE A 76 9.03 -14.74 3.48
N ARG A 77 9.76 -15.85 3.52
CA ARG A 77 11.22 -15.85 3.77
C ARG A 77 12.04 -16.61 2.73
N ASN A 78 11.40 -17.31 1.78
CA ASN A 78 12.09 -18.15 0.81
C ASN A 78 11.58 -17.88 -0.63
N ASP A 79 11.80 -16.68 -1.18
CA ASP A 79 11.69 -16.50 -2.64
C ASP A 79 12.66 -15.44 -3.22
N ASP A 80 13.72 -15.09 -2.48
CA ASP A 80 14.85 -14.31 -3.00
C ASP A 80 15.98 -15.22 -3.54
N THR A 81 15.62 -16.36 -4.13
CA THR A 81 16.50 -17.11 -5.03
C THR A 81 15.89 -17.05 -6.43
N THR A 82 16.61 -16.43 -7.37
CA THR A 82 16.35 -16.24 -8.82
C THR A 82 15.96 -14.77 -9.11
N ASN A 83 16.86 -13.91 -9.59
CA ASN A 83 17.55 -14.05 -10.88
C ASN A 83 18.66 -12.98 -11.08
N ALA A 84 19.73 -13.39 -11.77
CA ALA A 84 20.82 -12.62 -12.40
C ALA A 84 21.94 -12.06 -11.50
#